data_AF-A0A1G4BQB2-F1
#
_entry.id   AF-A0A1G4BQB2-F1
#
_cell.length_a   1.000
_cell.length_b   1.000
_cell.length_c   1.000
_cell.angle_alpha   90.00
_cell.angle_beta   90.00
_cell.angle_gamma   90.00
#
_symmetry.space_group_name_H-M   'P 1'
#
loop_
_entity.id
_entity.type
_entity.pdbx_description
1 polymer ?
#
loop_
_entity_poly.entity_id
_entity_poly.type
_entity_poly.pdbx_seq_one_letter_code
_entity_poly.pdbx_strand_id
1 'polypeptide(L)'
;MTRAVLICGATGKQGGAVINRLVEQNADFEILAVTRDAKSGSAQRLLKKSPKIRLVQGDMADPTALFKTAHEVATSPIWGVFSVQVPMGFGQGGGGELGQGKALVDASLKAGVEFFVYASVERHGAENATNVPHFAHKHDIEQHLFNKSKGTDMEWVVLRPVAFMDNLMDNFVGKVFVTSWAMAIKDKPLQLIAVSDIGYVGAEAFLHPDKYKGRGISLAGDDLTLDQFAAVFRKNTGKELPSTYRIFAWLIMTLVKDFGYMFKWFYDVGYDVDIAALRKDYPGLKDFETWLKTESENESGGKCIVKGIRGHWRLENEASILRKYQAMSPLFRPLEDEIVDPADPPSIVLRYLDSDLRAESNRQRLWRPDIKKVAKSVLEALRILHRDGMVHTDIKLDNIFVFVNLGQQGDHERFTSIQLGDCGGVVSKNSKFATEPGHLIGASFTRSPEAQLGLPWGTSTDIWSFGNAILTLLYGGGFHLFNPANEGCEPEDEHYELMVLARMYRYFGPFPDSFQEIADDNAERIIDFIHSMGPPTKPFPRVTRREIPPADRDFILKIMKLDHRDRPTADQLLEDEWFSEKSEDTREPLPPRKEKPVD
;
A
#
# COMPACT_ATOMS: atom_id res chain seq x y z
N MET A 1 -39.76 1.57 17.53
CA MET A 1 -39.44 2.00 16.16
C MET A 1 -37.95 2.21 16.12
N THR A 2 -37.25 1.57 15.18
CA THR A 2 -35.82 1.79 14.95
C THR A 2 -35.59 3.28 14.65
N ARG A 3 -34.49 3.84 15.15
CA ARG A 3 -34.11 5.25 14.98
C ARG A 3 -32.93 5.33 14.01
N ALA A 4 -32.79 6.43 13.28
CA ALA A 4 -31.64 6.64 12.41
C ALA A 4 -30.60 7.56 13.05
N VAL A 5 -29.32 7.26 12.84
CA VAL A 5 -28.18 8.10 13.21
C VAL A 5 -27.40 8.52 11.97
N LEU A 6 -27.25 9.83 11.79
CA LEU A 6 -26.49 10.43 10.68
C LEU A 6 -25.03 10.61 11.08
N ILE A 7 -24.12 9.89 10.42
CA ILE A 7 -22.70 9.91 10.75
C ILE A 7 -21.94 10.72 9.69
N CYS A 8 -21.50 11.92 10.06
CA CYS A 8 -20.60 12.73 9.24
C CYS A 8 -19.18 12.17 9.28
N GLY A 9 -18.40 12.38 8.20
CA GLY A 9 -17.04 11.84 8.11
C GLY A 9 -16.99 10.31 8.17
N ALA A 10 -18.03 9.63 7.69
CA ALA A 10 -18.21 8.18 7.80
C ALA A 10 -17.08 7.36 7.16
N THR A 11 -16.48 7.87 6.08
CA THR A 11 -15.33 7.26 5.41
C THR A 11 -13.98 7.63 6.02
N GLY A 12 -13.97 8.57 6.99
CA GLY A 12 -12.79 9.00 7.71
C GLY A 12 -12.55 8.22 9.01
N LYS A 13 -11.45 8.54 9.68
CA LYS A 13 -10.98 7.87 10.90
C LYS A 13 -12.05 7.81 12.01
N GLN A 14 -12.52 8.97 12.48
CA GLN A 14 -13.45 9.03 13.63
C GLN A 14 -14.87 8.52 13.30
N GLY A 15 -15.47 8.99 12.19
CA GLY A 15 -16.82 8.57 11.80
C GLY A 15 -16.88 7.07 11.48
N GLY A 16 -15.84 6.54 10.82
CA GLY A 16 -15.71 5.11 10.58
C GLY A 16 -15.60 4.29 11.87
N ALA A 17 -14.86 4.78 12.87
CA ALA A 17 -14.74 4.12 14.17
C ALA A 17 -16.09 4.05 14.92
N VAL A 18 -16.89 5.11 14.89
CA VAL A 18 -18.26 5.11 15.46
C VAL A 18 -19.13 4.06 14.76
N ILE A 19 -19.10 4.02 13.42
CA ILE A 19 -19.88 3.03 12.64
C ILE A 19 -19.47 1.61 13.00
N ASN A 20 -18.17 1.33 13.08
CA ASN A 20 -17.67 -0.01 13.43
C ASN A 20 -18.20 -0.45 14.79
N ARG A 21 -18.18 0.44 15.79
CA ARG A 21 -18.66 0.13 17.14
C ARG A 21 -20.17 -0.09 17.20
N LEU A 22 -20.96 0.75 16.53
CA LEU A 22 -22.41 0.57 16.42
C LEU A 22 -22.78 -0.77 15.76
N VAL A 23 -22.00 -1.19 14.75
CA VAL A 23 -22.17 -2.48 14.08
C VAL A 23 -21.76 -3.65 14.97
N GLU A 24 -20.60 -3.57 15.63
CA GLU A 24 -20.08 -4.59 16.54
C GLU A 24 -21.03 -4.87 17.72
N GLN A 25 -21.62 -3.82 18.29
CA GLN A 25 -22.61 -3.94 19.36
C GLN A 25 -24.02 -4.29 18.86
N ASN A 26 -24.19 -4.51 17.55
CA ASN A 26 -25.47 -4.79 16.90
C ASN A 26 -26.58 -3.80 17.29
N ALA A 27 -26.24 -2.51 17.40
CA ALA A 27 -27.15 -1.46 17.84
C ALA A 27 -28.44 -1.42 17.01
N ASP A 28 -29.58 -1.13 17.65
CA ASP A 28 -30.88 -0.97 16.98
C ASP A 28 -31.02 0.42 16.35
N PHE A 29 -30.05 0.77 15.51
CA PHE A 29 -30.05 2.01 14.72
C PHE A 29 -29.88 1.71 13.23
N GLU A 30 -30.58 2.50 12.42
CA GLU A 30 -30.26 2.68 11.01
C GLU A 30 -29.09 3.67 10.90
N ILE A 31 -27.99 3.26 10.26
CA ILE A 31 -26.76 4.05 10.18
C ILE A 31 -26.72 4.76 8.83
N LEU A 32 -26.90 6.08 8.83
CA LEU A 32 -26.82 6.91 7.64
C LEU A 32 -25.39 7.46 7.50
N ALA A 33 -24.57 6.80 6.68
CA ALA A 33 -23.17 7.14 6.46
C ALA A 33 -23.04 8.24 5.39
N VAL A 34 -22.61 9.43 5.80
CA VAL A 34 -22.45 10.58 4.90
C VAL A 34 -21.14 10.49 4.13
N THR A 35 -21.24 10.62 2.80
CA THR A 35 -20.09 10.66 1.89
C THR A 35 -20.34 11.68 0.77
N ARG A 36 -19.29 12.31 0.25
CA ARG A 36 -19.40 13.18 -0.94
C ARG A 36 -19.66 12.38 -2.22
N ASP A 37 -19.17 11.14 -2.25
CA ASP A 37 -19.36 10.21 -3.35
C ASP A 37 -19.76 8.83 -2.83
N ALA A 38 -20.99 8.42 -3.15
CA ALA A 38 -21.51 7.11 -2.78
C ALA A 38 -20.87 5.96 -3.58
N LYS A 39 -20.25 6.23 -4.73
CA LYS A 39 -19.60 5.21 -5.57
C LYS A 39 -18.16 4.90 -5.16
N SER A 40 -17.55 5.76 -4.33
CA SER A 40 -16.17 5.57 -3.85
C SER A 40 -15.95 4.22 -3.16
N GLY A 41 -14.76 3.64 -3.33
CA GLY A 41 -14.40 2.35 -2.72
C GLY A 41 -14.56 2.34 -1.20
N SER A 42 -14.24 3.44 -0.51
CA SER A 42 -14.46 3.59 0.93
C SER A 42 -15.94 3.53 1.33
N ALA A 43 -16.82 4.16 0.56
CA ALA A 43 -18.26 4.15 0.83
C ALA A 43 -18.85 2.75 0.57
N GLN A 44 -18.44 2.10 -0.52
CA GLN A 44 -18.87 0.74 -0.86
C GLN A 44 -18.38 -0.30 0.17
N ARG A 45 -17.21 -0.11 0.78
CA ARG A 45 -16.74 -0.95 1.90
C ARG A 45 -17.65 -0.83 3.13
N LEU A 46 -18.17 0.35 3.45
CA LEU A 46 -19.10 0.53 4.58
C LEU A 46 -20.39 -0.25 4.38
N LEU A 47 -20.97 -0.23 3.17
CA LEU A 47 -22.19 -1.00 2.84
C LEU A 47 -22.01 -2.51 3.06
N LYS A 48 -20.80 -3.04 2.82
CA LYS A 48 -20.51 -4.47 3.01
C LYS A 48 -20.41 -4.88 4.49
N LYS A 49 -20.27 -3.94 5.42
CA LYS A 49 -20.09 -4.26 6.85
C LYS A 49 -21.38 -4.67 7.55
N SER A 50 -22.50 -4.05 7.17
CA SER A 50 -23.79 -4.33 7.82
C SER A 50 -24.96 -3.92 6.93
N PRO A 51 -26.04 -4.72 6.89
CA PRO A 51 -27.27 -4.35 6.19
C PRO A 51 -27.98 -3.12 6.80
N LYS A 52 -27.58 -2.69 8.00
CA LYS A 52 -28.13 -1.49 8.68
C LYS A 52 -27.53 -0.18 8.16
N ILE A 53 -26.49 -0.24 7.33
CA ILE A 53 -25.81 0.96 6.81
C ILE A 53 -26.45 1.38 5.49
N ARG A 54 -26.75 2.68 5.37
CA ARG A 54 -27.15 3.33 4.13
C ARG A 54 -26.21 4.49 3.82
N LEU A 55 -25.89 4.67 2.55
CA LEU A 55 -25.07 5.80 2.12
C LEU A 55 -25.95 7.02 1.85
N VAL A 56 -25.56 8.15 2.41
CA VAL A 56 -26.14 9.46 2.11
C VAL A 56 -25.10 10.26 1.35
N GLN A 57 -25.36 10.51 0.07
CA GLN A 57 -24.48 11.35 -0.74
C GLN A 57 -24.77 12.82 -0.47
N GLY A 58 -23.79 13.56 0.06
CA GLY A 58 -23.97 14.98 0.37
C GLY A 58 -22.67 15.66 0.83
N ASP A 59 -22.68 16.98 0.79
CA ASP A 59 -21.56 17.83 1.22
C ASP A 59 -21.91 18.57 2.52
N MET A 60 -20.94 18.66 3.42
CA MET A 60 -21.03 19.41 4.68
C MET A 60 -21.06 20.93 4.46
N ALA A 61 -20.70 21.40 3.25
CA ALA A 61 -20.88 22.78 2.84
C ALA A 61 -22.37 23.17 2.66
N ASP A 62 -23.25 22.19 2.41
CA ASP A 62 -24.71 22.40 2.36
C ASP A 62 -25.46 21.38 3.23
N PRO A 63 -25.49 21.62 4.56
CA PRO A 63 -26.21 20.74 5.48
C PRO A 63 -27.71 20.64 5.20
N THR A 64 -28.33 21.66 4.57
CA THR A 64 -29.77 21.63 4.28
C THR A 64 -30.07 20.60 3.19
N ALA A 65 -29.28 20.61 2.12
CA ALA A 65 -29.35 19.58 1.09
C ALA A 65 -29.00 18.18 1.65
N LEU A 66 -27.99 18.10 2.52
CA LEU A 66 -27.60 16.85 3.17
C LEU A 66 -28.77 16.22 3.95
N PHE A 67 -29.47 16.99 4.78
CA PHE A 67 -30.63 16.48 5.50
C PHE A 67 -31.76 16.09 4.56
N LYS A 68 -32.00 16.82 3.47
CA LYS A 68 -33.01 16.42 2.48
C LYS A 68 -32.71 15.03 1.91
N THR A 69 -31.49 14.80 1.44
CA THR A 69 -31.07 13.49 0.93
C THR A 69 -31.09 12.42 2.02
N ALA A 70 -30.72 12.76 3.26
CA ALA A 70 -30.80 11.82 4.38
C ALA A 70 -32.25 11.36 4.64
N HIS A 71 -33.22 12.26 4.58
CA HIS A 71 -34.65 11.91 4.72
C HIS A 71 -35.18 11.08 3.56
N GLU A 72 -34.67 11.26 2.33
CA GLU A 72 -35.06 10.47 1.17
C GLU A 72 -34.54 9.02 1.26
N VAL A 73 -33.38 8.81 1.89
CA VAL A 73 -32.72 7.50 2.01
C VAL A 73 -33.13 6.74 3.28
N ALA A 74 -33.41 7.47 4.36
CA ALA A 74 -33.75 6.91 5.66
C ALA A 74 -35.11 6.22 5.64
N THR A 75 -35.21 5.10 6.33
CA THR A 75 -36.50 4.42 6.59
C THR A 75 -37.04 4.73 7.98
N SER A 76 -36.18 5.25 8.85
CA SER A 76 -36.47 5.63 10.23
C SER A 76 -36.28 7.14 10.43
N PRO A 77 -36.94 7.76 11.42
CA PRO A 77 -36.70 9.16 11.76
C PRO A 77 -35.25 9.37 12.20
N ILE A 78 -34.64 10.46 11.72
CA ILE A 78 -33.27 10.85 12.07
C ILE A 78 -33.28 11.39 13.50
N TRP A 79 -32.84 10.57 14.43
CA TRP A 79 -32.83 10.87 15.86
C TRP A 79 -31.51 11.50 16.30
N GLY A 80 -30.40 10.99 15.75
CA GLY A 80 -29.06 11.36 16.19
C GLY A 80 -28.15 11.82 15.06
N VAL A 81 -27.18 12.69 15.38
CA VAL A 81 -26.13 13.14 14.45
C VAL A 81 -24.76 13.03 15.11
N PHE A 82 -23.80 12.41 14.43
CA PHE A 82 -22.38 12.48 14.77
C PHE A 82 -21.67 13.48 13.85
N SER A 83 -21.14 14.55 14.44
CA SER A 83 -20.56 15.69 13.74
C SER A 83 -19.04 15.73 13.91
N VAL A 84 -18.33 15.67 12.79
CA VAL A 84 -16.87 15.84 12.72
C VAL A 84 -16.50 16.61 11.44
N GLN A 85 -15.58 17.57 11.56
CA GLN A 85 -15.05 18.36 10.44
C GLN A 85 -13.53 18.25 10.39
N VAL A 86 -12.98 18.38 9.18
CA VAL A 86 -11.53 18.41 8.94
C VAL A 86 -11.07 19.87 8.95
N PRO A 87 -9.98 20.21 9.66
CA PRO A 87 -9.46 21.58 9.70
C PRO A 87 -8.97 22.07 8.33
N MET A 88 -8.89 23.39 8.18
CA MET A 88 -8.54 24.07 6.93
C MET A 88 -7.12 23.65 6.44
N GLY A 89 -6.97 23.36 5.14
CA GLY A 89 -5.68 23.02 4.51
C GLY A 89 -5.53 21.57 4.02
N PHE A 90 -6.41 20.66 4.45
CA PHE A 90 -6.47 19.26 3.97
C PHE A 90 -7.64 19.04 2.99
N GLY A 91 -7.72 19.86 1.93
CA GLY A 91 -8.63 19.62 0.79
C GLY A 91 -10.08 20.06 0.95
N GLN A 92 -10.34 21.24 1.55
CA GLN A 92 -11.70 21.82 1.57
C GLN A 92 -12.06 22.54 0.27
N GLY A 93 -13.17 22.11 -0.34
CA GLY A 93 -14.07 23.00 -1.09
C GLY A 93 -14.82 23.91 -0.11
N GLY A 94 -15.31 25.07 -0.58
CA GLY A 94 -15.69 26.25 0.20
C GLY A 94 -16.45 26.07 1.53
N GLY A 95 -16.20 26.98 2.49
CA GLY A 95 -17.02 27.19 3.70
C GLY A 95 -16.27 27.25 5.03
N GLY A 96 -15.06 26.68 5.12
CA GLY A 96 -14.28 26.63 6.37
C GLY A 96 -14.88 25.69 7.43
N GLU A 97 -14.04 25.16 8.32
CA GLU A 97 -14.47 24.28 9.43
C GLU A 97 -15.57 24.91 10.29
N LEU A 98 -15.40 26.18 10.66
CA LEU A 98 -16.33 26.94 11.49
C LEU A 98 -17.72 27.07 10.84
N GLY A 99 -17.76 27.37 9.54
CA GLY A 99 -19.00 27.53 8.79
C GLY A 99 -19.77 26.21 8.68
N GLN A 100 -19.07 25.14 8.31
CA GLN A 100 -19.66 23.81 8.20
C GLN A 100 -20.21 23.30 9.55
N GLY A 101 -19.45 23.48 10.63
CA GLY A 101 -19.87 23.06 11.98
C GLY A 101 -21.13 23.79 12.46
N LYS A 102 -21.17 25.12 12.37
CA LYS A 102 -22.34 25.92 12.78
C LYS A 102 -23.56 25.65 11.92
N ALA A 103 -23.37 25.55 10.60
CA ALA A 103 -24.46 25.26 9.67
C ALA A 103 -25.08 23.88 9.93
N LEU A 104 -24.27 22.87 10.30
CA LEU A 104 -24.79 21.55 10.63
C LEU A 104 -25.60 21.54 11.92
N VAL A 105 -25.18 22.29 12.96
CA VAL A 105 -25.97 22.46 14.20
C VAL A 105 -27.32 23.09 13.87
N ASP A 106 -27.33 24.20 13.12
CA ASP A 106 -28.56 24.90 12.75
C ASP A 106 -29.49 24.03 11.88
N ALA A 107 -28.93 23.23 10.97
CA ALA A 107 -29.69 22.31 10.14
C ALA A 107 -30.27 21.13 10.95
N SER A 108 -29.51 20.63 11.94
CA SER A 108 -29.97 19.55 12.83
C SER A 108 -31.16 19.98 13.69
N LEU A 109 -31.12 21.21 14.22
CA LEU A 109 -32.24 21.80 14.96
C LEU A 109 -33.49 21.96 14.07
N LYS A 110 -33.32 22.44 12.84
CA LYS A 110 -34.43 22.56 11.87
C LYS A 110 -35.02 21.21 11.46
N ALA A 111 -34.19 20.17 11.41
CA ALA A 111 -34.58 18.81 11.08
C ALA A 111 -35.22 18.05 12.26
N GLY A 112 -35.26 18.63 13.46
CA GLY A 112 -35.83 17.98 14.64
C GLY A 112 -34.97 16.87 15.23
N VAL A 113 -33.64 16.94 15.06
CA VAL A 113 -32.70 16.00 15.68
C VAL A 113 -32.77 16.13 17.20
N GLU A 114 -32.88 15.00 17.90
CA GLU A 114 -33.00 14.96 19.37
C GLU A 114 -31.65 14.80 20.07
N PHE A 115 -30.63 14.21 19.40
CA PHE A 115 -29.35 13.92 20.04
C PHE A 115 -28.13 14.23 19.16
N PHE A 116 -27.27 15.14 19.58
CA PHE A 116 -26.13 15.62 18.80
C PHE A 116 -24.79 15.30 19.46
N VAL A 117 -23.97 14.44 18.83
CA VAL A 117 -22.62 14.10 19.29
C VAL A 117 -21.59 14.87 18.46
N TYR A 118 -20.83 15.75 19.10
CA TYR A 118 -19.84 16.59 18.44
C TYR A 118 -18.40 16.18 18.77
N ALA A 119 -17.59 15.92 17.74
CA ALA A 119 -16.16 15.68 17.86
C ALA A 119 -15.37 16.99 17.82
N SER A 120 -15.01 17.47 19.01
CA SER A 120 -14.22 18.68 19.24
C SER A 120 -12.74 18.32 19.49
N VAL A 121 -12.09 19.03 20.42
CA VAL A 121 -10.70 18.83 20.84
C VAL A 121 -10.51 19.31 22.28
N GLU A 122 -9.64 18.65 23.05
CA GLU A 122 -9.27 19.09 24.39
C GLU A 122 -8.41 20.37 24.34
N ARG A 123 -8.61 21.27 25.31
CA ARG A 123 -7.96 22.60 25.34
C ARG A 123 -7.50 23.00 26.74
N HIS A 124 -7.24 22.02 27.61
CA HIS A 124 -6.88 22.24 29.01
C HIS A 124 -8.03 22.91 29.78
N GLY A 125 -9.22 22.30 29.75
CA GLY A 125 -10.41 22.80 30.45
C GLY A 125 -11.49 23.37 29.53
N ALA A 126 -12.73 23.40 30.02
CA ALA A 126 -13.92 23.66 29.20
C ALA A 126 -14.06 25.12 28.70
N GLU A 127 -13.48 26.10 29.39
CA GLU A 127 -13.65 27.53 29.12
C GLU A 127 -12.44 28.21 28.46
N ASN A 128 -11.32 27.50 28.29
CA ASN A 128 -10.08 28.13 27.89
C ASN A 128 -10.02 28.41 26.38
N ALA A 129 -9.94 29.70 26.04
CA ALA A 129 -9.59 30.14 24.70
C ALA A 129 -8.13 29.78 24.40
N THR A 130 -7.86 29.33 23.17
CA THR A 130 -6.52 28.97 22.72
C THR A 130 -6.16 29.75 21.46
N ASN A 131 -4.87 30.06 21.32
CA ASN A 131 -4.34 30.74 20.16
C ASN A 131 -4.14 29.81 18.95
N VAL A 132 -4.51 28.53 19.07
CA VAL A 132 -4.47 27.55 17.98
C VAL A 132 -5.75 27.67 17.14
N PRO A 133 -5.68 28.15 15.88
CA PRO A 133 -6.85 28.47 15.06
C PRO A 133 -7.90 27.34 14.96
N HIS A 134 -7.50 26.10 14.68
CA HIS A 134 -8.46 24.99 14.57
C HIS A 134 -9.09 24.59 15.92
N PHE A 135 -8.39 24.75 17.04
CA PHE A 135 -8.98 24.52 18.36
C PHE A 135 -9.99 25.62 18.73
N ALA A 136 -9.70 26.87 18.36
CA ALA A 136 -10.61 28.00 18.54
C ALA A 136 -11.89 27.83 17.72
N HIS A 137 -11.80 27.41 16.46
CA HIS A 137 -12.98 27.13 15.65
C HIS A 137 -13.87 26.04 16.26
N LYS A 138 -13.28 24.95 16.77
CA LYS A 138 -14.02 23.88 17.45
C LYS A 138 -14.69 24.37 18.74
N HIS A 139 -14.02 25.24 19.50
CA HIS A 139 -14.63 25.89 20.66
C HIS A 139 -15.82 26.76 20.28
N ASP A 140 -15.69 27.56 19.22
CA ASP A 140 -16.79 28.42 18.74
C ASP A 140 -17.99 27.61 18.24
N ILE A 141 -17.75 26.41 17.69
CA ILE A 141 -18.82 25.46 17.33
C ILE A 141 -19.48 24.89 18.59
N GLU A 142 -18.72 24.52 19.63
CA GLU A 142 -19.29 24.11 20.93
C GLU A 142 -20.19 25.20 21.53
N GLN A 143 -19.71 26.45 21.57
CA GLN A 143 -20.50 27.56 22.09
C GLN A 143 -21.76 27.81 21.27
N HIS A 144 -21.68 27.68 19.94
CA HIS A 144 -22.85 27.78 19.08
C HIS A 144 -23.86 26.65 19.37
N LEU A 145 -23.40 25.42 19.51
CA LEU A 145 -24.22 24.27 19.90
C LEU A 145 -24.90 24.50 21.25
N PHE A 146 -24.18 24.95 22.27
CA PHE A 146 -24.74 25.20 23.61
C PHE A 146 -25.76 26.34 23.60
N ASN A 147 -25.51 27.40 22.83
CA ASN A 147 -26.42 28.55 22.78
C ASN A 147 -27.68 28.25 21.96
N LYS A 148 -27.58 27.44 20.91
CA LYS A 148 -28.71 27.11 20.03
C LYS A 148 -29.57 25.95 20.55
N SER A 149 -29.00 25.03 21.33
CA SER A 149 -29.74 23.94 21.98
C SER A 149 -30.51 24.38 23.23
N LYS A 150 -30.14 25.52 23.84
CA LYS A 150 -30.86 26.06 25.01
C LYS A 150 -32.33 26.32 24.67
N GLY A 151 -33.22 25.62 25.36
CA GLY A 151 -34.67 25.76 25.19
C GLY A 151 -35.24 24.98 24.00
N THR A 152 -34.48 24.04 23.43
CA THR A 152 -34.97 23.07 22.45
C THR A 152 -34.91 21.65 23.02
N ASP A 153 -35.53 20.69 22.33
CA ASP A 153 -35.50 19.27 22.72
C ASP A 153 -34.19 18.55 22.31
N MET A 154 -33.25 19.27 21.68
CA MET A 154 -32.00 18.69 21.18
C MET A 154 -30.95 18.64 22.30
N GLU A 155 -30.71 17.43 22.79
CA GLU A 155 -29.64 17.11 23.72
C GLU A 155 -28.30 16.94 22.99
N TRP A 156 -27.19 17.10 23.70
CA TRP A 156 -25.86 17.03 23.09
C TRP A 156 -24.80 16.36 23.96
N VAL A 157 -23.75 15.87 23.30
CA VAL A 157 -22.51 15.38 23.92
C VAL A 157 -21.34 15.93 23.12
N VAL A 158 -20.31 16.44 23.80
CA VAL A 158 -19.08 16.88 23.14
C VAL A 158 -17.95 15.94 23.51
N LEU A 159 -17.29 15.34 22.53
CA LEU A 159 -16.08 14.55 22.71
C LEU A 159 -14.87 15.45 22.46
N ARG A 160 -13.95 15.52 23.42
CA ARG A 160 -12.74 16.35 23.38
C ARG A 160 -11.51 15.45 23.42
N PRO A 161 -11.15 14.83 22.29
CA PRO A 161 -9.97 13.98 22.25
C PRO A 161 -8.67 14.81 22.28
N VAL A 162 -7.63 14.20 22.82
CA VAL A 162 -6.24 14.69 22.78
C VAL A 162 -5.56 14.28 21.45
N ALA A 163 -4.22 14.33 21.38
CA ALA A 163 -3.49 13.93 20.19
C ALA A 163 -3.71 12.45 19.83
N PHE A 164 -3.89 12.12 18.55
CA PHE A 164 -4.23 10.75 18.14
C PHE A 164 -3.00 9.86 18.01
N MET A 165 -3.06 8.66 18.57
CA MET A 165 -2.04 7.62 18.37
C MET A 165 -1.91 7.26 16.88
N ASP A 166 -3.02 7.27 16.15
CA ASP A 166 -3.12 6.93 14.72
C ASP A 166 -2.43 7.95 13.80
N ASN A 167 -2.02 9.12 14.33
CA ASN A 167 -1.22 10.09 13.59
C ASN A 167 0.30 9.82 13.70
N LEU A 168 0.71 8.88 14.55
CA LEU A 168 2.10 8.55 14.87
C LEU A 168 2.59 7.28 14.13
N MET A 169 1.96 6.92 13.02
CA MET A 169 2.31 5.75 12.21
C MET A 169 3.60 5.96 11.38
N ASP A 170 4.20 4.88 10.89
CA ASP A 170 5.38 4.91 10.00
C ASP A 170 5.05 5.40 8.56
N ASN A 171 4.52 6.61 8.48
CA ASN A 171 4.28 7.35 7.25
C ASN A 171 4.88 8.76 7.35
N PHE A 172 4.87 9.53 6.26
CA PHE A 172 5.52 10.85 6.23
C PHE A 172 4.95 11.80 7.30
N VAL A 173 3.64 11.79 7.51
CA VAL A 173 2.97 12.64 8.51
C VAL A 173 3.40 12.26 9.93
N GLY A 174 3.46 10.97 10.24
CA GLY A 174 3.94 10.48 11.53
C GLY A 174 5.42 10.79 11.77
N LYS A 175 6.28 10.66 10.76
CA LYS A 175 7.70 11.06 10.83
C LYS A 175 7.88 12.54 11.15
N VAL A 176 7.09 13.38 10.48
CA VAL A 176 7.06 14.83 10.76
C VAL A 176 6.58 15.08 12.19
N PHE A 177 5.50 14.43 12.62
CA PHE A 177 4.96 14.61 13.97
C PHE A 177 5.96 14.21 15.07
N VAL A 178 6.59 13.04 14.96
CA VAL A 178 7.62 12.56 15.90
C VAL A 178 8.80 13.53 15.97
N THR A 179 9.23 14.04 14.82
CA THR A 179 10.34 15.01 14.77
C THR A 179 9.94 16.36 15.36
N SER A 180 8.72 16.83 15.10
CA SER A 180 8.17 18.05 15.70
C SER A 180 7.99 17.92 17.21
N TRP A 181 7.58 16.75 17.71
CA TRP A 181 7.54 16.44 19.14
C TRP A 181 8.94 16.61 19.75
N ALA A 182 9.94 15.94 19.18
CA ALA A 182 11.33 16.02 19.63
C ALA A 182 11.90 17.45 19.64
N MET A 183 11.41 18.31 18.75
CA MET A 183 11.87 19.69 18.62
C MET A 183 11.15 20.66 19.56
N ALA A 184 9.83 20.53 19.69
CA ALA A 184 8.98 21.53 20.33
C ALA A 184 8.56 21.17 21.75
N ILE A 185 8.16 19.91 21.99
CA ILE A 185 7.64 19.46 23.28
C ILE A 185 8.78 19.03 24.22
N LYS A 186 9.92 18.60 23.65
CA LYS A 186 11.12 18.16 24.38
C LYS A 186 10.78 17.04 25.36
N ASP A 187 11.10 17.23 26.63
CA ASP A 187 10.98 16.21 27.69
C ASP A 187 9.60 16.20 28.36
N LYS A 188 8.65 17.07 27.93
CA LYS A 188 7.29 17.07 28.48
C LYS A 188 6.47 15.90 27.94
N PRO A 189 5.59 15.31 28.77
CA PRO A 189 4.69 14.27 28.31
C PRO A 189 3.56 14.86 27.44
N LEU A 190 3.02 14.04 26.54
CA LEU A 190 1.89 14.36 25.69
C LEU A 190 0.82 13.29 25.87
N GLN A 191 -0.41 13.74 26.13
CA GLN A 191 -1.55 12.85 26.21
C GLN A 191 -1.99 12.38 24.82
N LEU A 192 -2.22 11.08 24.70
CA LEU A 192 -2.54 10.38 23.45
C LEU A 192 -3.84 9.60 23.56
N ILE A 193 -4.60 9.46 22.47
CA ILE A 193 -5.83 8.67 22.39
C ILE A 193 -5.91 7.89 21.08
N ALA A 194 -6.44 6.65 21.13
CA ALA A 194 -6.75 5.86 19.94
C ALA A 194 -8.06 6.33 19.30
N VAL A 195 -8.10 6.48 17.97
CA VAL A 195 -9.33 6.83 17.23
C VAL A 195 -10.45 5.81 17.47
N SER A 196 -10.11 4.54 17.61
CA SER A 196 -11.06 3.47 17.92
C SER A 196 -11.78 3.67 19.27
N ASP A 197 -11.12 4.31 20.23
CA ASP A 197 -11.70 4.62 21.55
C ASP A 197 -12.57 5.88 21.49
N ILE A 198 -12.23 6.85 20.63
CA ILE A 198 -13.14 7.97 20.31
C ILE A 198 -14.43 7.43 19.70
N GLY A 199 -14.31 6.47 18.76
CA GLY A 199 -15.44 5.77 18.16
C GLY A 199 -16.28 5.02 19.18
N TYR A 200 -15.64 4.37 20.15
CA TYR A 200 -16.31 3.68 21.24
C TYR A 200 -17.14 4.64 22.11
N VAL A 201 -16.55 5.72 22.61
CA VAL A 201 -17.29 6.69 23.43
C VAL A 201 -18.38 7.40 22.62
N GLY A 202 -18.14 7.66 21.34
CA GLY A 202 -19.16 8.22 20.43
C GLY A 202 -20.35 7.28 20.20
N ALA A 203 -20.12 5.98 20.06
CA ALA A 203 -21.19 4.99 19.96
C ALA A 203 -21.95 4.82 21.28
N GLU A 204 -21.22 4.75 22.40
CA GLU A 204 -21.79 4.69 23.75
C GLU A 204 -22.69 5.91 24.06
N ALA A 205 -22.33 7.10 23.55
CA ALA A 205 -23.16 8.29 23.67
C ALA A 205 -24.55 8.09 23.06
N PHE A 206 -24.65 7.43 21.89
CA PHE A 206 -25.93 7.14 21.25
C PHE A 206 -26.70 6.00 21.93
N LEU A 207 -26.00 5.00 22.48
CA LEU A 207 -26.63 3.85 23.14
C LEU A 207 -27.15 4.18 24.54
N HIS A 208 -26.48 5.10 25.24
CA HIS A 208 -26.80 5.49 26.61
C HIS A 208 -26.92 7.01 26.76
N PRO A 209 -27.87 7.66 26.04
CA PRO A 209 -27.95 9.13 25.98
C PRO A 209 -28.14 9.78 27.35
N ASP A 210 -28.90 9.16 28.27
CA ASP A 210 -29.13 9.70 29.61
C ASP A 210 -27.87 9.78 30.48
N LYS A 211 -26.86 8.94 30.22
CA LYS A 211 -25.58 8.95 30.95
C LYS A 211 -24.67 10.09 30.48
N TYR A 212 -24.82 10.52 29.22
CA TYR A 212 -23.86 11.40 28.55
C TYR A 212 -24.41 12.79 28.19
N LYS A 213 -25.74 12.97 28.11
CA LYS A 213 -26.36 14.24 27.74
C LYS A 213 -25.84 15.42 28.57
N GLY A 214 -25.56 16.54 27.89
CA GLY A 214 -25.06 17.77 28.47
C GLY A 214 -23.59 17.72 28.94
N ARG A 215 -22.83 16.67 28.60
CA ARG A 215 -21.43 16.51 29.04
C ARG A 215 -20.43 16.81 27.92
N GLY A 216 -19.36 17.51 28.28
CA GLY A 216 -18.11 17.55 27.52
C GLY A 216 -17.13 16.54 28.10
N ILE A 217 -16.78 15.52 27.32
CA ILE A 217 -15.95 14.39 27.75
C ILE A 217 -14.57 14.52 27.12
N SER A 218 -13.56 14.74 27.95
CA SER A 218 -12.17 14.76 27.54
C SER A 218 -11.61 13.35 27.46
N LEU A 219 -10.94 13.01 26.34
CA LEU A 219 -10.53 11.64 26.03
C LEU A 219 -9.01 11.56 25.84
N ALA A 220 -8.35 10.81 26.73
CA ALA A 220 -6.93 10.49 26.70
C ALA A 220 -6.71 9.05 27.21
N GLY A 221 -6.02 8.22 26.42
CA GLY A 221 -5.71 6.82 26.75
C GLY A 221 -4.35 6.61 27.41
N ASP A 222 -3.39 7.49 27.12
CA ASP A 222 -2.03 7.43 27.64
C ASP A 222 -1.40 8.82 27.82
N ASP A 223 -0.35 8.92 28.61
CA ASP A 223 0.44 10.14 28.84
C ASP A 223 1.93 9.80 28.87
N LEU A 224 2.63 10.11 27.77
CA LEU A 224 3.99 9.62 27.54
C LEU A 224 4.92 10.76 27.16
N THR A 225 6.16 10.70 27.63
CA THR A 225 7.28 11.45 27.03
C THR A 225 7.72 10.80 25.71
N LEU A 226 8.46 11.53 24.88
CA LEU A 226 8.96 10.97 23.62
C LEU A 226 9.86 9.75 23.85
N ASP A 227 10.66 9.74 24.91
CA ASP A 227 11.54 8.62 25.26
C ASP A 227 10.76 7.37 25.70
N GLN A 228 9.71 7.57 26.50
CA GLN A 228 8.82 6.47 26.88
C GLN A 228 8.06 5.93 25.67
N PHE A 229 7.57 6.82 24.81
CA PHE A 229 6.94 6.46 23.54
C PHE A 229 7.90 5.65 22.65
N ALA A 230 9.18 6.07 22.57
CA ALA A 230 10.23 5.36 21.84
C ALA A 230 10.51 3.98 22.41
N ALA A 231 10.59 3.87 23.73
CA ALA A 231 10.83 2.61 24.42
C ALA A 231 9.70 1.61 24.17
N VAL A 232 8.43 2.05 24.28
CA VAL A 232 7.26 1.20 24.01
C VAL A 232 7.20 0.79 22.54
N PHE A 233 7.46 1.72 21.62
CA PHE A 233 7.49 1.42 20.19
C PHE A 233 8.57 0.38 19.86
N ARG A 234 9.80 0.58 20.35
CA ARG A 234 10.93 -0.33 20.13
C ARG A 234 10.69 -1.71 20.74
N LYS A 235 10.14 -1.76 21.95
CA LYS A 235 9.82 -3.03 22.64
C LYS A 235 8.85 -3.90 21.83
N ASN A 236 7.86 -3.29 21.19
CA ASN A 236 6.78 -4.03 20.51
C ASN A 236 7.04 -4.26 19.02
N THR A 237 7.69 -3.33 18.33
CA THR A 237 7.92 -3.41 16.88
C THR A 237 9.32 -3.90 16.51
N GLY A 238 10.27 -3.88 17.46
CA GLY A 238 11.69 -4.13 17.19
C GLY A 238 12.39 -3.02 16.40
N LYS A 239 11.68 -1.95 16.00
CA LYS A 239 12.17 -0.84 15.18
C LYS A 239 12.40 0.42 16.02
N GLU A 240 13.29 1.30 15.55
CA GLU A 240 13.40 2.65 16.09
C GLU A 240 12.23 3.53 15.64
N LEU A 241 11.94 4.58 16.40
CA LEU A 241 10.86 5.50 16.06
C LEU A 241 11.10 6.14 14.69
N PRO A 242 10.11 6.08 13.78
CA PRO A 242 10.22 6.71 12.48
C PRO A 242 10.30 8.24 12.65
N SER A 243 11.44 8.83 12.31
CA SER A 243 11.68 10.28 12.33
C SER A 243 12.10 10.80 10.95
N THR A 244 12.10 12.12 10.79
CA THR A 244 12.56 12.82 9.57
C THR A 244 13.64 13.84 9.93
N TYR A 245 14.28 14.47 8.93
CA TYR A 245 15.28 15.48 9.18
C TYR A 245 14.65 16.73 9.83
N ARG A 246 15.28 17.22 10.89
CA ARG A 246 14.84 18.39 11.68
C ARG A 246 14.56 19.64 10.82
N ILE A 247 15.34 19.85 9.76
CA ILE A 247 15.17 20.97 8.82
C ILE A 247 13.81 20.91 8.11
N PHE A 248 13.33 19.72 7.73
CA PHE A 248 12.04 19.55 7.07
C PHE A 248 10.88 19.73 8.05
N ALA A 249 10.98 19.19 9.26
CA ALA A 249 9.98 19.39 10.31
C ALA A 249 9.86 20.88 10.70
N TRP A 250 10.99 21.57 10.84
CA TRP A 250 11.03 23.02 11.09
C TRP A 250 10.39 23.83 9.96
N LEU A 251 10.70 23.50 8.70
CA LEU A 251 10.12 24.16 7.54
C LEU A 251 8.60 23.99 7.52
N ILE A 252 8.10 22.78 7.76
CA ILE A 252 6.66 22.49 7.82
C ILE A 252 5.99 23.25 8.96
N MET A 253 6.57 23.23 10.17
CA MET A 253 6.04 23.98 11.32
C MET A 253 5.99 25.50 11.07
N THR A 254 6.89 26.02 10.22
CA THR A 254 6.94 27.44 9.86
C THR A 254 5.94 27.80 8.76
N LEU A 255 5.83 26.95 7.72
CA LEU A 255 4.92 27.15 6.59
C LEU A 255 3.45 26.89 6.98
N VAL A 256 3.20 25.87 7.80
CA VAL A 256 1.88 25.51 8.32
C VAL A 256 1.73 26.09 9.73
N LYS A 257 1.45 27.39 9.80
CA LYS A 257 1.39 28.15 11.07
C LYS A 257 0.50 27.49 12.14
N ASP A 258 -0.63 26.92 11.72
CA ASP A 258 -1.57 26.22 12.60
C ASP A 258 -0.93 25.01 13.30
N PHE A 259 -0.13 24.23 12.55
CA PHE A 259 0.64 23.11 13.09
C PHE A 259 1.76 23.58 14.03
N GLY A 260 2.46 24.67 13.69
CA GLY A 260 3.45 25.29 14.56
C GLY A 260 2.87 25.79 15.89
N TYR A 261 1.70 26.43 15.86
CA TYR A 261 1.02 26.90 17.07
C TYR A 261 0.55 25.76 17.95
N MET A 262 0.08 24.65 17.37
CA MET A 262 -0.32 23.45 18.12
C MET A 262 0.84 22.87 18.94
N PHE A 263 2.01 22.67 18.32
CA PHE A 263 3.19 22.16 19.04
C PHE A 263 3.71 23.12 20.10
N LYS A 264 3.62 24.43 19.84
CA LYS A 264 3.92 25.44 20.86
C LYS A 264 2.94 25.37 22.03
N TRP A 265 1.64 25.19 21.76
CA TRP A 265 0.62 25.04 22.79
C TRP A 265 0.79 23.76 23.62
N PHE A 266 1.21 22.64 23.00
CA PHE A 266 1.57 21.42 23.73
C PHE A 266 2.70 21.66 24.75
N TYR A 267 3.67 22.51 24.40
CA TYR A 267 4.74 22.86 25.32
C TYR A 267 4.32 23.88 26.38
N ASP A 268 3.60 24.94 26.00
CA ASP A 268 3.27 26.06 26.89
C ASP A 268 2.14 25.72 27.87
N VAL A 269 1.14 24.94 27.44
CA VAL A 269 -0.08 24.62 28.21
C VAL A 269 -0.23 23.10 28.41
N GLY A 270 -0.27 22.34 27.31
CA GLY A 270 -0.48 20.89 27.35
C GLY A 270 -1.92 20.46 27.69
N TYR A 271 -2.20 19.16 27.58
CA TYR A 271 -3.48 18.58 27.99
C TYR A 271 -3.48 18.26 29.49
N ASP A 272 -4.67 18.14 30.12
CA ASP A 272 -4.83 17.84 31.56
C ASP A 272 -6.05 16.93 31.80
N VAL A 273 -6.14 15.83 31.04
CA VAL A 273 -7.19 14.83 31.24
C VAL A 273 -6.79 13.87 32.37
N ASP A 274 -7.69 13.65 33.32
CA ASP A 274 -7.54 12.61 34.35
C ASP A 274 -7.79 11.22 33.74
N ILE A 275 -6.72 10.60 33.22
CA ILE A 275 -6.76 9.27 32.61
C ILE A 275 -7.19 8.20 33.63
N ALA A 276 -6.83 8.35 34.91
CA ALA A 276 -7.17 7.38 35.94
C ALA A 276 -8.67 7.38 36.24
N ALA A 277 -9.30 8.55 36.28
CA ALA A 277 -10.76 8.66 36.35
C ALA A 277 -11.42 8.14 35.07
N LEU A 278 -10.88 8.48 33.89
CA LEU A 278 -11.45 8.05 32.62
C LEU A 278 -11.42 6.52 32.44
N ARG A 279 -10.36 5.84 32.89
CA ARG A 279 -10.27 4.37 32.89
C ARG A 279 -11.25 3.69 33.83
N LYS A 280 -11.72 4.36 34.88
CA LYS A 280 -12.81 3.83 35.73
C LYS A 280 -14.14 3.81 34.98
N ASP A 281 -14.41 4.87 34.22
CA ASP A 281 -15.62 4.98 33.40
C ASP A 281 -15.54 4.12 32.12
N TYR A 282 -14.33 3.93 31.59
CA TYR A 282 -14.05 3.17 30.36
C TYR A 282 -12.85 2.21 30.56
N PRO A 283 -13.08 1.02 31.14
CA PRO A 283 -12.01 0.07 31.44
C PRO A 283 -11.24 -0.45 30.22
N GLY A 284 -11.84 -0.37 29.03
CA GLY A 284 -11.25 -0.83 27.76
C GLY A 284 -10.43 0.23 27.02
N LEU A 285 -10.20 1.40 27.63
CA LEU A 285 -9.42 2.49 27.03
C LEU A 285 -7.96 2.04 26.82
N LYS A 286 -7.46 2.17 25.59
CA LYS A 286 -6.15 1.64 25.22
C LYS A 286 -5.05 2.58 25.66
N ASP A 287 -4.02 2.00 26.27
CA ASP A 287 -2.70 2.62 26.32
C ASP A 287 -1.97 2.43 24.98
N PHE A 288 -0.84 3.11 24.81
CA PHE A 288 -0.11 3.07 23.55
C PHE A 288 0.41 1.65 23.23
N GLU A 289 0.84 0.88 24.24
CA GLU A 289 1.29 -0.50 24.05
C GLU A 289 0.14 -1.41 23.55
N THR A 290 -1.06 -1.26 24.10
CA THR A 290 -2.24 -2.02 23.72
C THR A 290 -2.67 -1.66 22.31
N TRP A 291 -2.78 -0.36 21.99
CA TRP A 291 -3.11 0.09 20.64
C TRP A 291 -2.12 -0.42 19.60
N LEU A 292 -0.82 -0.35 19.89
CA LEU A 292 0.23 -0.81 19.00
C LEU A 292 0.11 -2.32 18.70
N LYS A 293 -0.27 -3.14 19.69
CA LYS A 293 -0.46 -4.60 19.51
C LYS A 293 -1.74 -4.97 18.77
N THR A 294 -2.82 -4.20 18.94
CA THR A 294 -4.14 -4.59 18.43
C THR A 294 -4.52 -3.94 17.11
N GLU A 295 -4.01 -2.73 16.81
CA GLU A 295 -4.54 -1.90 15.72
C GLU A 295 -3.47 -1.38 14.74
N SER A 296 -2.19 -1.33 15.11
CA SER A 296 -1.15 -0.76 14.24
C SER A 296 -0.91 -1.53 12.94
N GLU A 297 -1.14 -2.85 12.91
CA GLU A 297 -1.02 -3.69 11.71
C GLU A 297 -2.24 -3.54 10.78
N ASN A 298 -3.41 -3.20 11.32
CA ASN A 298 -4.65 -3.09 10.55
C ASN A 298 -4.88 -1.70 9.93
N GLU A 299 -4.27 -0.65 10.51
CA GLU A 299 -4.43 0.74 10.03
C GLU A 299 -3.21 1.28 9.28
N SER A 300 -2.15 0.50 9.07
CA SER A 300 -1.07 0.89 8.16
C SER A 300 -1.61 0.99 6.74
N GLY A 301 -2.19 2.14 6.40
CA GLY A 301 -2.31 2.65 5.05
C GLY A 301 -0.89 2.73 4.52
N GLY A 302 -0.43 1.60 3.99
CA GLY A 302 0.91 1.45 3.46
C GLY A 302 1.14 2.52 2.41
N LYS A 303 2.40 2.87 2.18
CA LYS A 303 2.78 3.60 0.98
C LYS A 303 2.07 2.95 -0.21
N CYS A 304 1.61 3.77 -1.15
CA CYS A 304 1.03 3.29 -2.39
C CYS A 304 1.78 3.92 -3.56
N ILE A 305 1.79 3.22 -4.69
CA ILE A 305 2.27 3.72 -5.96
C ILE A 305 1.06 4.10 -6.78
N VAL A 306 0.97 5.37 -7.16
CA VAL A 306 -0.03 5.86 -8.11
C VAL A 306 0.60 5.81 -9.50
N LYS A 307 0.09 4.95 -10.37
CA LYS A 307 0.52 4.84 -11.77
C LYS A 307 -0.55 5.48 -12.65
N GLY A 308 -0.23 6.57 -13.33
CA GLY A 308 -1.13 7.26 -14.24
C GLY A 308 -0.56 7.35 -15.64
N ILE A 309 -1.31 6.93 -16.65
CA ILE A 309 -0.88 6.98 -18.05
C ILE A 309 -2.05 7.43 -18.93
N ARG A 310 -1.83 8.42 -19.79
CA ARG A 310 -2.84 8.95 -20.70
C ARG A 310 -2.94 8.07 -21.96
N GLY A 311 -4.14 7.58 -22.27
CA GLY A 311 -4.44 6.94 -23.55
C GLY A 311 -3.73 5.61 -23.84
N HIS A 312 -3.18 4.93 -22.82
CA HIS A 312 -2.45 3.66 -23.00
C HIS A 312 -3.20 2.48 -22.37
N TRP A 313 -3.58 1.50 -23.19
CA TRP A 313 -4.38 0.32 -22.79
C TRP A 313 -3.75 -0.52 -21.67
N ARG A 314 -2.42 -0.54 -21.57
CA ARG A 314 -1.67 -1.27 -20.52
C ARG A 314 -2.12 -0.94 -19.10
N LEU A 315 -2.55 0.30 -18.81
CA LEU A 315 -2.97 0.66 -17.46
C LEU A 315 -4.30 -0.01 -17.06
N GLU A 316 -5.27 0.02 -17.97
CA GLU A 316 -6.57 -0.66 -17.80
C GLU A 316 -6.39 -2.19 -17.76
N ASN A 317 -5.48 -2.70 -18.60
CA ASN A 317 -5.14 -4.10 -18.62
C ASN A 317 -4.50 -4.54 -17.29
N GLU A 318 -3.55 -3.77 -16.76
CA GLU A 318 -2.93 -4.05 -15.45
C GLU A 318 -3.99 -4.11 -14.34
N ALA A 319 -4.90 -3.14 -14.29
CA ALA A 319 -6.00 -3.14 -13.32
C ALA A 319 -6.88 -4.39 -13.44
N SER A 320 -7.28 -4.74 -14.66
CA SER A 320 -8.13 -5.89 -14.95
C SER A 320 -7.49 -7.21 -14.53
N ILE A 321 -6.21 -7.40 -14.89
CA ILE A 321 -5.44 -8.59 -14.57
C ILE A 321 -5.23 -8.70 -13.06
N LEU A 322 -4.77 -7.63 -12.40
CA LEU A 322 -4.56 -7.64 -10.96
C LEU A 322 -5.86 -7.90 -10.20
N ARG A 323 -6.96 -7.23 -10.56
CA ARG A 323 -8.28 -7.45 -9.95
C ARG A 323 -8.72 -8.92 -10.00
N LYS A 324 -8.45 -9.61 -11.12
CA LYS A 324 -8.77 -11.02 -11.29
C LYS A 324 -7.87 -11.93 -10.45
N TYR A 325 -6.54 -11.79 -10.58
CA TYR A 325 -5.61 -12.79 -10.04
C TYR A 325 -5.17 -12.51 -8.59
N GLN A 326 -5.23 -11.26 -8.11
CA GLN A 326 -4.89 -10.94 -6.71
C GLN A 326 -5.86 -11.58 -5.71
N ALA A 327 -7.11 -11.81 -6.12
CA ALA A 327 -8.10 -12.53 -5.32
C ALA A 327 -7.81 -14.04 -5.23
N MET A 328 -7.09 -14.58 -6.22
CA MET A 328 -6.76 -16.00 -6.31
C MET A 328 -5.47 -16.34 -5.57
N SER A 329 -4.55 -15.39 -5.43
CA SER A 329 -3.27 -15.62 -4.77
C SER A 329 -2.62 -14.33 -4.27
N PRO A 330 -1.97 -14.35 -3.09
CA PRO A 330 -1.18 -13.22 -2.58
C PRO A 330 0.13 -12.99 -3.34
N LEU A 331 0.45 -13.82 -4.33
CA LEU A 331 1.67 -13.74 -5.13
C LEU A 331 1.64 -12.63 -6.19
N PHE A 332 0.52 -11.93 -6.37
CA PHE A 332 0.42 -10.77 -7.26
C PHE A 332 0.45 -9.48 -6.46
N ARG A 333 1.06 -8.44 -7.04
CA ARG A 333 1.10 -7.11 -6.42
C ARG A 333 -0.34 -6.58 -6.21
N PRO A 334 -0.74 -6.21 -4.99
CA PRO A 334 -2.10 -5.76 -4.74
C PRO A 334 -2.44 -4.44 -5.43
N LEU A 335 -3.57 -4.43 -6.14
CA LEU A 335 -4.32 -3.24 -6.54
C LEU A 335 -5.20 -2.79 -5.36
N GLU A 336 -4.89 -1.61 -4.84
CA GLU A 336 -5.55 -1.01 -3.67
C GLU A 336 -6.73 -0.12 -4.08
N ASP A 337 -6.60 0.63 -5.18
CA ASP A 337 -7.63 1.55 -5.66
C ASP A 337 -7.47 1.89 -7.15
N GLU A 338 -8.49 2.50 -7.74
CA GLU A 338 -8.51 3.01 -9.12
C GLU A 338 -9.10 4.42 -9.12
N ILE A 339 -8.34 5.40 -9.61
CA ILE A 339 -8.76 6.79 -9.71
C ILE A 339 -9.34 7.01 -11.11
N VAL A 340 -10.67 6.98 -11.19
CA VAL A 340 -11.40 6.99 -12.46
C VAL A 340 -11.93 8.38 -12.84
N ASP A 341 -12.30 9.26 -11.89
CA ASP A 341 -12.74 10.63 -12.20
C ASP A 341 -12.78 11.57 -10.97
N PRO A 342 -12.27 12.82 -11.04
CA PRO A 342 -11.44 13.37 -12.11
C PRO A 342 -9.99 12.97 -11.91
N ALA A 343 -9.55 12.00 -12.70
CA ALA A 343 -8.14 11.72 -12.93
C ALA A 343 -7.87 11.86 -14.42
N ASP A 344 -7.23 12.97 -14.79
CA ASP A 344 -6.57 13.12 -16.07
C ASP A 344 -5.07 13.25 -15.81
N PRO A 345 -4.27 12.18 -16.04
CA PRO A 345 -4.64 10.90 -16.66
C PRO A 345 -5.28 9.87 -15.70
N PRO A 346 -6.03 8.87 -16.23
CA PRO A 346 -6.51 7.72 -15.45
C PRO A 346 -5.38 7.09 -14.66
N SER A 347 -5.64 6.71 -13.41
CA SER A 347 -4.59 6.24 -12.50
C SER A 347 -5.02 5.02 -11.69
N ILE A 348 -4.09 4.09 -11.43
CA ILE A 348 -4.28 2.95 -10.53
C ILE A 348 -3.39 3.11 -9.30
N VAL A 349 -3.88 2.66 -8.15
CA VAL A 349 -3.18 2.71 -6.87
C VAL A 349 -2.75 1.30 -6.50
N LEU A 350 -1.45 1.05 -6.51
CA LEU A 350 -0.83 -0.23 -6.18
C LEU A 350 -0.21 -0.17 -4.80
N ARG A 351 -0.19 -1.29 -4.08
CA ARG A 351 0.55 -1.41 -2.81
C ARG A 351 2.04 -1.13 -3.04
N TYR A 352 2.65 -0.31 -2.20
CA TYR A 352 4.10 -0.17 -2.16
C TYR A 352 4.70 -1.38 -1.45
N LEU A 353 5.74 -1.94 -2.05
CA LEU A 353 6.49 -3.07 -1.53
C LEU A 353 7.91 -2.55 -1.25
N ASP A 354 8.56 -3.04 -0.18
CA ASP A 354 9.78 -2.42 0.36
C ASP A 354 10.92 -2.30 -0.65
N SER A 355 11.05 -3.28 -1.54
CA SER A 355 12.06 -3.32 -2.60
C SER A 355 11.66 -4.26 -3.74
N ASP A 356 12.42 -4.23 -4.82
CA ASP A 356 12.45 -5.25 -5.88
C ASP A 356 13.71 -6.12 -5.78
N LEU A 357 13.70 -7.28 -6.46
CA LEU A 357 14.82 -8.22 -6.44
C LEU A 357 16.07 -7.70 -7.12
N ARG A 358 15.97 -6.75 -8.06
CA ARG A 358 17.15 -6.15 -8.70
C ARG A 358 17.91 -5.32 -7.68
N ALA A 359 17.21 -4.46 -6.94
CA ALA A 359 17.80 -3.67 -5.86
C ALA A 359 18.40 -4.58 -4.76
N GLU A 360 17.68 -5.61 -4.33
CA GLU A 360 18.14 -6.50 -3.25
C GLU A 360 19.34 -7.36 -3.64
N SER A 361 19.34 -7.90 -4.87
CA SER A 361 20.48 -8.68 -5.40
C SER A 361 21.72 -7.83 -5.68
N ASN A 362 21.54 -6.55 -6.03
CA ASN A 362 22.62 -5.59 -6.19
C ASN A 362 23.21 -5.10 -4.87
N ARG A 363 22.40 -5.06 -3.80
CA ARG A 363 22.87 -4.75 -2.44
C ARG A 363 23.74 -5.87 -1.90
N GLN A 364 23.26 -7.10 -1.98
CA GLN A 364 23.96 -8.29 -1.51
C GLN A 364 23.50 -9.52 -2.28
N ARG A 365 24.45 -10.36 -2.69
CA ARG A 365 24.16 -11.65 -3.30
C ARG A 365 23.19 -12.46 -2.45
N LEU A 366 22.16 -13.00 -3.10
CA LEU A 366 21.18 -13.87 -2.45
C LEU A 366 21.76 -15.26 -2.19
N TRP A 367 21.37 -15.82 -1.05
CA TRP A 367 21.76 -17.16 -0.67
C TRP A 367 20.90 -18.17 -1.42
N ARG A 368 21.42 -19.37 -1.62
CA ARG A 368 20.73 -20.42 -2.38
C ARG A 368 19.28 -20.69 -1.90
N PRO A 369 18.97 -20.72 -0.58
CA PRO A 369 17.59 -20.86 -0.10
C PRO A 369 16.67 -19.71 -0.51
N ASP A 370 17.13 -18.46 -0.46
CA ASP A 370 16.35 -17.29 -0.90
C ASP A 370 16.01 -17.38 -2.38
N ILE A 371 16.99 -17.79 -3.21
CA ILE A 371 16.79 -17.96 -4.66
C ILE A 371 15.74 -19.04 -4.93
N LYS A 372 15.76 -20.16 -4.19
CA LYS A 372 14.73 -21.21 -4.31
C LYS A 372 13.35 -20.69 -3.87
N LYS A 373 13.26 -19.90 -2.80
CA LYS A 373 12.00 -19.29 -2.34
C LYS A 373 11.42 -18.36 -3.42
N VAL A 374 12.25 -17.48 -3.97
CA VAL A 374 11.90 -16.61 -5.11
C VAL A 374 11.43 -17.44 -6.31
N ALA A 375 12.20 -18.45 -6.70
CA ALA A 375 11.90 -19.27 -7.86
C ALA A 375 10.52 -19.95 -7.72
N LYS A 376 10.24 -20.51 -6.54
CA LYS A 376 8.96 -21.14 -6.23
C LYS A 376 7.80 -20.15 -6.32
N SER A 377 7.92 -18.99 -5.67
CA SER A 377 6.88 -17.95 -5.69
C SER A 377 6.56 -17.45 -7.11
N VAL A 378 7.60 -17.23 -7.94
CA VAL A 378 7.40 -16.79 -9.33
C VAL A 378 6.74 -17.89 -10.16
N LEU A 379 7.17 -19.15 -10.05
CA LEU A 379 6.54 -20.27 -10.76
C LEU A 379 5.10 -20.50 -10.32
N GLU A 380 4.78 -20.34 -9.04
CA GLU A 380 3.40 -20.44 -8.54
C GLU A 380 2.51 -19.33 -9.11
N ALA A 381 3.02 -18.10 -9.25
CA ALA A 381 2.31 -17.00 -9.90
C ALA A 381 2.11 -17.28 -11.41
N LEU A 382 3.17 -17.73 -12.10
CA LEU A 382 3.11 -18.09 -13.52
C LEU A 382 2.13 -19.23 -13.78
N ARG A 383 2.13 -20.26 -12.94
CA ARG A 383 1.17 -21.38 -13.01
C ARG A 383 -0.28 -20.89 -13.00
N ILE A 384 -0.60 -19.89 -12.16
CA ILE A 384 -1.95 -19.32 -12.09
C ILE A 384 -2.31 -18.63 -13.41
N LEU A 385 -1.41 -17.81 -13.96
CA LEU A 385 -1.63 -17.15 -15.26
C LEU A 385 -1.73 -18.15 -16.41
N HIS A 386 -0.82 -19.13 -16.46
CA HIS A 386 -0.68 -20.08 -17.55
C HIS A 386 -1.86 -21.05 -17.64
N ARG A 387 -2.49 -21.40 -16.51
CA ARG A 387 -3.73 -22.19 -16.49
C ARG A 387 -4.88 -21.51 -17.22
N ASP A 388 -4.93 -20.18 -17.17
CA ASP A 388 -5.90 -19.37 -17.91
C ASP A 388 -5.41 -18.99 -19.32
N GLY A 389 -4.26 -19.51 -19.75
CA GLY A 389 -3.66 -19.21 -21.04
C GLY A 389 -3.16 -17.76 -21.16
N MET A 390 -2.85 -17.12 -20.05
CA MET A 390 -2.27 -15.77 -20.01
C MET A 390 -0.75 -15.83 -19.95
N VAL A 391 -0.10 -14.91 -20.65
CA VAL A 391 1.37 -14.76 -20.71
C VAL A 391 1.72 -13.42 -20.07
N HIS A 392 2.69 -13.39 -19.16
CA HIS A 392 3.10 -12.19 -18.43
C HIS A 392 3.89 -11.21 -19.29
N THR A 393 4.76 -11.70 -20.16
CA THR A 393 5.54 -10.97 -21.18
C THR A 393 6.70 -10.10 -20.68
N ASP A 394 6.77 -9.78 -19.38
CA ASP A 394 7.86 -8.95 -18.81
C ASP A 394 8.37 -9.47 -17.45
N ILE A 395 8.76 -10.75 -17.39
CA ILE A 395 9.38 -11.34 -16.19
C ILE A 395 10.84 -10.91 -16.10
N LYS A 396 11.14 -10.05 -15.11
CA LYS A 396 12.49 -9.59 -14.78
C LYS A 396 12.59 -9.23 -13.30
N LEU A 397 13.82 -9.06 -12.80
CA LEU A 397 14.05 -8.80 -11.37
C LEU A 397 13.39 -7.51 -10.86
N ASP A 398 13.25 -6.49 -11.72
CA ASP A 398 12.58 -5.22 -11.41
C ASP A 398 11.07 -5.38 -11.14
N ASN A 399 10.46 -6.42 -11.71
CA ASN A 399 9.02 -6.70 -11.62
C ASN A 399 8.70 -7.78 -10.57
N ILE A 400 9.72 -8.27 -9.86
CA ILE A 400 9.56 -9.19 -8.73
C ILE A 400 9.85 -8.41 -7.45
N PHE A 401 8.79 -8.11 -6.71
CA PHE A 401 8.82 -7.30 -5.51
C PHE A 401 8.92 -8.17 -4.27
N VAL A 402 9.58 -7.64 -3.24
CA VAL A 402 9.82 -8.35 -1.99
C VAL A 402 9.59 -7.46 -0.77
N PHE A 403 9.09 -8.06 0.30
CA PHE A 403 9.17 -7.49 1.64
C PHE A 403 10.39 -8.05 2.35
N VAL A 404 11.27 -7.16 2.83
CA VAL A 404 12.57 -7.53 3.40
C VAL A 404 12.47 -7.62 4.91
N ASN A 405 12.85 -8.76 5.48
CA ASN A 405 13.04 -8.89 6.91
C ASN A 405 14.41 -8.31 7.29
N LEU A 406 14.44 -7.12 7.90
CA LEU A 406 15.67 -6.54 8.46
C LEU A 406 15.97 -7.14 9.86
N GLY A 407 15.90 -8.47 9.97
CA GLY A 407 16.34 -9.21 11.16
C GLY A 407 17.87 -9.18 11.30
N GLN A 408 18.38 -9.34 12.53
CA GLN A 408 19.82 -9.37 12.80
C GLN A 408 20.53 -10.44 11.95
N GLN A 409 21.78 -10.15 11.55
CA GLN A 409 22.67 -11.06 10.82
C GLN A 409 22.61 -12.48 11.41
N GLY A 410 21.97 -13.41 10.70
CA GLY A 410 21.89 -14.82 11.10
C GLY A 410 20.56 -15.52 10.84
N ASP A 411 19.47 -14.79 10.57
CA ASP A 411 18.19 -15.42 10.22
C ASP A 411 18.14 -15.75 8.72
N HIS A 412 17.84 -17.01 8.37
CA HIS A 412 17.95 -17.55 7.01
C HIS A 412 16.77 -17.19 6.08
N GLU A 413 15.83 -16.34 6.52
CA GLU A 413 14.70 -15.90 5.71
C GLU A 413 14.72 -14.38 5.47
N ARG A 414 15.40 -13.97 4.40
CA ARG A 414 15.53 -12.54 4.04
C ARG A 414 14.21 -11.92 3.55
N PHE A 415 13.34 -12.71 2.94
CA PHE A 415 12.08 -12.23 2.34
C PHE A 415 10.87 -12.84 3.01
N THR A 416 9.98 -12.02 3.57
CA THR A 416 8.72 -12.48 4.18
C THR A 416 7.65 -12.75 3.14
N SER A 417 7.66 -11.99 2.03
CA SER A 417 6.76 -12.22 0.91
C SER A 417 7.42 -11.78 -0.41
N ILE A 418 7.01 -12.45 -1.48
CA ILE A 418 7.48 -12.24 -2.86
C ILE A 418 6.24 -12.10 -3.73
N GLN A 419 6.17 -11.03 -4.51
CA GLN A 419 5.02 -10.70 -5.34
C GLN A 419 5.45 -10.31 -6.75
N LEU A 420 4.78 -10.87 -7.75
CA LEU A 420 4.94 -10.52 -9.15
C LEU A 420 4.08 -9.30 -9.49
N GLY A 421 4.64 -8.31 -10.19
CA GLY A 421 3.92 -7.11 -10.61
C GLY A 421 4.24 -6.71 -12.06
N ASP A 422 3.76 -5.52 -12.44
CA ASP A 422 3.77 -4.99 -13.82
C ASP A 422 2.97 -5.85 -14.81
N CYS A 423 1.69 -6.06 -14.47
CA CYS A 423 0.77 -6.86 -15.27
C CYS A 423 0.23 -6.13 -16.51
N GLY A 424 0.75 -4.93 -16.84
CA GLY A 424 0.23 -4.13 -17.94
C GLY A 424 0.41 -4.80 -19.31
N GLY A 425 1.46 -5.59 -19.49
CA GLY A 425 1.73 -6.36 -20.71
C GLY A 425 1.07 -7.75 -20.77
N VAL A 426 0.36 -8.17 -19.74
CA VAL A 426 -0.19 -9.55 -19.67
C VAL A 426 -1.29 -9.72 -20.72
N VAL A 427 -1.13 -10.70 -21.62
CA VAL A 427 -2.09 -10.97 -22.71
C VAL A 427 -2.36 -12.46 -22.85
N SER A 428 -3.47 -12.80 -23.49
CA SER A 428 -3.76 -14.20 -23.82
C SER A 428 -2.77 -14.71 -24.86
N LYS A 429 -2.34 -15.98 -24.73
CA LYS A 429 -1.54 -16.69 -25.75
C LYS A 429 -2.23 -16.80 -27.11
N ASN A 430 -3.56 -16.61 -27.16
CA ASN A 430 -4.36 -16.62 -28.38
C ASN A 430 -4.62 -15.20 -28.92
N SER A 431 -4.03 -14.17 -28.31
CA SER A 431 -4.19 -12.79 -28.77
C SER A 431 -3.33 -12.50 -29.99
N LYS A 432 -3.71 -11.48 -30.77
CA LYS A 432 -2.93 -11.02 -31.93
C LYS A 432 -1.49 -10.67 -31.58
N PHE A 433 -1.26 -10.11 -30.38
CA PHE A 433 0.09 -9.82 -29.89
C PHE A 433 0.99 -11.06 -29.81
N ALA A 434 0.42 -12.22 -29.49
CA ALA A 434 1.16 -13.46 -29.32
C ALA A 434 1.28 -14.26 -30.62
N THR A 435 0.27 -14.19 -31.49
CA THR A 435 0.19 -15.02 -32.70
C THR A 435 0.67 -14.33 -33.97
N GLU A 436 0.65 -12.99 -34.02
CA GLU A 436 1.13 -12.23 -35.19
C GLU A 436 2.60 -11.80 -35.00
N PRO A 437 3.47 -11.99 -36.00
CA PRO A 437 4.89 -11.69 -35.89
C PRO A 437 5.17 -10.19 -35.74
N GLY A 438 6.35 -9.86 -35.23
CA GLY A 438 6.86 -8.47 -35.11
C GLY A 438 6.47 -7.72 -33.83
N HIS A 439 5.68 -8.32 -32.94
CA HIS A 439 5.34 -7.73 -31.65
C HIS A 439 6.43 -8.00 -30.60
N LEU A 440 7.30 -7.03 -30.38
CA LEU A 440 8.33 -7.11 -29.35
C LEU A 440 7.75 -6.92 -27.94
N ILE A 441 8.13 -7.80 -27.02
CA ILE A 441 7.68 -7.81 -25.62
C ILE A 441 8.84 -7.81 -24.63
N GLY A 442 8.58 -7.35 -23.40
CA GLY A 442 9.56 -7.33 -22.32
C GLY A 442 10.83 -6.53 -22.61
N ALA A 443 11.78 -6.57 -21.68
CA ALA A 443 13.10 -5.99 -21.90
C ALA A 443 13.95 -6.90 -22.82
N SER A 444 14.67 -6.31 -23.78
CA SER A 444 15.40 -7.01 -24.86
C SER A 444 16.26 -8.19 -24.36
N PHE A 445 17.21 -7.97 -23.45
CA PHE A 445 18.07 -9.03 -22.92
C PHE A 445 17.36 -10.03 -21.99
N THR A 446 16.08 -9.82 -21.67
CA THR A 446 15.25 -10.75 -20.89
C THR A 446 14.38 -11.66 -21.74
N ARG A 447 14.14 -11.25 -23.00
CA ARG A 447 13.23 -11.87 -23.96
C ARG A 447 13.66 -13.29 -24.34
N SER A 448 12.69 -14.12 -24.72
CA SER A 448 12.94 -15.46 -25.28
C SER A 448 13.46 -15.40 -26.73
N PRO A 449 14.18 -16.44 -27.20
CA PRO A 449 14.72 -16.48 -28.57
C PRO A 449 13.65 -16.28 -29.65
N GLU A 450 12.49 -16.92 -29.52
CA GLU A 450 11.39 -16.78 -30.48
C GLU A 450 10.83 -15.35 -30.51
N ALA A 451 10.63 -14.72 -29.35
CA ALA A 451 10.15 -13.34 -29.29
C ALA A 451 11.25 -12.34 -29.73
N GLN A 452 12.52 -12.68 -29.53
CA GLN A 452 13.67 -11.90 -29.99
C GLN A 452 13.83 -11.94 -31.52
N LEU A 453 13.44 -13.04 -32.14
CA LEU A 453 13.35 -13.19 -33.60
C LEU A 453 12.03 -12.65 -34.17
N GLY A 454 11.12 -12.13 -33.33
CA GLY A 454 9.82 -11.62 -33.77
C GLY A 454 8.81 -12.69 -34.18
N LEU A 455 9.07 -13.96 -33.82
CA LEU A 455 8.19 -15.10 -34.10
C LEU A 455 7.02 -15.18 -33.11
N PRO A 456 5.96 -15.95 -33.43
CA PRO A 456 4.88 -16.22 -32.49
C PRO A 456 5.38 -16.82 -31.18
N TRP A 457 4.74 -16.43 -30.07
CA TRP A 457 5.17 -16.81 -28.73
C TRP A 457 3.99 -17.18 -27.83
N GLY A 458 4.29 -17.78 -26.67
CA GLY A 458 3.26 -18.23 -25.73
C GLY A 458 3.75 -18.25 -24.29
N THR A 459 3.11 -19.06 -23.45
CA THR A 459 3.45 -19.19 -22.01
C THR A 459 4.90 -19.64 -21.77
N SER A 460 5.50 -20.35 -22.73
CA SER A 460 6.91 -20.77 -22.72
C SER A 460 7.90 -19.59 -22.76
N THR A 461 7.49 -18.40 -23.20
CA THR A 461 8.30 -17.17 -23.13
C THR A 461 8.55 -16.75 -21.68
N ASP A 462 7.52 -16.84 -20.83
CA ASP A 462 7.67 -16.51 -19.41
C ASP A 462 8.63 -17.49 -18.73
N ILE A 463 8.64 -18.76 -19.15
CA ILE A 463 9.53 -19.79 -18.62
C ILE A 463 11.00 -19.49 -18.93
N TRP A 464 11.29 -19.01 -20.15
CA TRP A 464 12.65 -18.53 -20.50
C TRP A 464 13.04 -17.32 -19.66
N SER A 465 12.15 -16.33 -19.59
CA SER A 465 12.39 -15.08 -18.85
C SER A 465 12.60 -15.35 -17.35
N PHE A 466 11.84 -16.31 -16.78
CA PHE A 466 12.06 -16.87 -15.46
C PHE A 466 13.45 -17.50 -15.30
N GLY A 467 13.85 -18.37 -16.23
CA GLY A 467 15.18 -19.01 -16.21
C GLY A 467 16.31 -17.97 -16.22
N ASN A 468 16.16 -16.92 -17.02
CA ASN A 468 17.11 -15.81 -17.08
C ASN A 468 17.16 -15.00 -15.77
N ALA A 469 16.01 -14.75 -15.13
CA ALA A 469 15.95 -14.11 -13.82
C ALA A 469 16.69 -14.94 -12.74
N ILE A 470 16.44 -16.26 -12.67
CA ILE A 470 17.14 -17.15 -11.73
C ILE A 470 18.63 -17.22 -12.03
N LEU A 471 19.01 -17.31 -13.31
CA LEU A 471 20.41 -17.31 -13.74
C LEU A 471 21.15 -16.04 -13.29
N THR A 472 20.51 -14.88 -13.41
CA THR A 472 21.02 -13.60 -12.92
C THR A 472 21.26 -13.63 -11.41
N LEU A 473 20.32 -14.19 -10.62
CA LEU A 473 20.47 -14.32 -9.17
C LEU A 473 21.57 -15.31 -8.77
N LEU A 474 21.76 -16.38 -9.55
CA LEU A 474 22.79 -17.38 -9.32
C LEU A 474 24.20 -16.79 -9.49
N TYR A 475 24.43 -16.01 -10.55
CA TYR A 475 25.67 -15.26 -10.72
C TYR A 475 25.82 -14.16 -9.66
N GLY A 476 24.77 -13.35 -9.47
CA GLY A 476 24.77 -12.22 -8.53
C GLY A 476 25.56 -11.00 -9.02
N GLY A 477 25.65 -9.96 -8.19
CA GLY A 477 26.46 -8.76 -8.49
C GLY A 477 25.94 -7.88 -9.63
N GLY A 478 24.66 -8.04 -10.02
CA GLY A 478 24.07 -7.34 -11.16
C GLY A 478 24.52 -7.87 -12.53
N PHE A 479 25.14 -9.06 -12.58
CA PHE A 479 25.58 -9.65 -13.83
C PHE A 479 24.42 -10.30 -14.60
N HIS A 480 24.12 -9.74 -15.78
CA HIS A 480 23.12 -10.28 -16.71
C HIS A 480 23.83 -10.93 -17.89
N LEU A 481 23.67 -12.26 -18.04
CA LEU A 481 24.41 -13.05 -19.02
C LEU A 481 24.21 -12.58 -20.47
N PHE A 482 22.97 -12.20 -20.80
CA PHE A 482 22.61 -11.79 -22.16
C PHE A 482 22.68 -10.28 -22.41
N ASN A 483 22.97 -9.44 -21.40
CA ASN A 483 22.99 -7.99 -21.58
C ASN A 483 24.29 -7.51 -22.26
N PRO A 484 24.26 -7.07 -23.54
CA PRO A 484 25.42 -6.60 -24.31
C PRO A 484 26.23 -5.48 -23.66
N ALA A 485 25.66 -4.71 -22.72
CA ALA A 485 26.33 -3.59 -22.06
C ALA A 485 27.68 -3.95 -21.42
N ASN A 486 27.87 -5.21 -21.01
CA ASN A 486 29.16 -5.70 -20.49
C ASN A 486 30.31 -5.68 -21.52
N GLU A 487 29.99 -5.59 -22.81
CA GLU A 487 30.93 -5.48 -23.93
C GLU A 487 30.86 -4.09 -24.60
N GLY A 488 30.22 -3.12 -23.94
CA GLY A 488 30.12 -1.73 -24.41
C GLY A 488 29.06 -1.47 -25.48
N CYS A 489 28.11 -2.40 -25.67
CA CYS A 489 26.97 -2.21 -26.57
C CYS A 489 25.73 -1.81 -25.76
N GLU A 490 25.23 -0.62 -26.04
CA GLU A 490 24.08 0.00 -25.35
C GLU A 490 22.77 -0.31 -26.09
N PRO A 491 21.60 -0.27 -25.42
CA PRO A 491 20.31 -0.62 -26.01
C PRO A 491 19.93 0.18 -27.27
N GLU A 492 20.50 1.37 -27.45
CA GLU A 492 20.28 2.23 -28.61
C GLU A 492 21.07 1.79 -29.85
N ASP A 493 22.04 0.88 -29.70
CA ASP A 493 22.86 0.40 -30.81
C ASP A 493 22.05 -0.51 -31.75
N GLU A 494 22.15 -0.27 -33.06
CA GLU A 494 21.39 -1.02 -34.09
C GLU A 494 21.61 -2.54 -34.05
N HIS A 495 22.76 -2.98 -33.52
CA HIS A 495 23.16 -4.39 -33.44
C HIS A 495 22.89 -5.02 -32.07
N TYR A 496 22.29 -4.30 -31.12
CA TYR A 496 22.04 -4.78 -29.76
C TYR A 496 21.20 -6.06 -29.73
N GLU A 497 20.09 -6.07 -30.47
CA GLU A 497 19.17 -7.21 -30.54
C GLU A 497 19.86 -8.48 -31.11
N LEU A 498 20.77 -8.29 -32.08
CA LEU A 498 21.57 -9.36 -32.66
C LEU A 498 22.63 -9.86 -31.67
N MET A 499 23.26 -8.97 -30.91
CA MET A 499 24.22 -9.34 -29.85
C MET A 499 23.56 -10.17 -28.74
N VAL A 500 22.31 -9.84 -28.36
CA VAL A 500 21.53 -10.64 -27.42
C VAL A 500 21.37 -12.08 -27.94
N LEU A 501 20.94 -12.26 -29.20
CA LEU A 501 20.81 -13.59 -29.83
C LEU A 501 22.14 -14.33 -29.94
N ALA A 502 23.21 -13.64 -30.34
CA ALA A 502 24.55 -14.21 -30.43
C ALA A 502 25.03 -14.74 -29.07
N ARG A 503 24.67 -14.05 -27.98
CA ARG A 503 24.96 -14.52 -26.62
C ARG A 503 24.11 -15.72 -26.22
N MET A 504 22.82 -15.74 -26.57
CA MET A 504 21.98 -16.92 -26.37
C MET A 504 22.59 -18.15 -27.05
N TYR A 505 23.02 -18.00 -28.31
CA TYR A 505 23.71 -19.05 -29.05
C TYR A 505 25.04 -19.45 -28.39
N ARG A 506 25.87 -18.49 -27.98
CA ARG A 506 27.15 -18.76 -27.31
C ARG A 506 27.01 -19.59 -26.03
N TYR A 507 25.91 -19.47 -25.30
CA TYR A 507 25.72 -20.20 -24.05
C TYR A 507 24.84 -21.44 -24.18
N PHE A 508 23.77 -21.40 -24.98
CA PHE A 508 22.76 -22.45 -25.07
C PHE A 508 22.56 -23.03 -26.47
N GLY A 509 23.33 -22.54 -27.46
CA GLY A 509 23.30 -23.03 -28.82
C GLY A 509 24.01 -24.38 -29.03
N PRO A 510 23.93 -24.92 -30.25
CA PRO A 510 23.33 -24.32 -31.45
C PRO A 510 21.79 -24.27 -31.43
N PHE A 511 21.17 -23.45 -32.29
CA PHE A 511 19.72 -23.56 -32.52
C PHE A 511 19.42 -24.94 -33.12
N PRO A 512 18.40 -25.65 -32.61
CA PRO A 512 18.04 -26.97 -33.12
C PRO A 512 17.38 -26.89 -34.50
N ASP A 513 17.49 -27.95 -35.30
CA ASP A 513 16.88 -28.02 -36.64
C ASP A 513 15.35 -27.86 -36.59
N SER A 514 14.71 -28.27 -35.49
CA SER A 514 13.28 -28.10 -35.25
C SER A 514 12.84 -26.63 -35.32
N PHE A 515 13.75 -25.68 -35.09
CA PHE A 515 13.45 -24.25 -35.15
C PHE A 515 13.08 -23.78 -36.58
N GLN A 516 13.51 -24.50 -37.62
CA GLN A 516 13.12 -24.24 -39.02
C GLN A 516 11.61 -24.41 -39.25
N GLU A 517 10.92 -25.19 -38.41
CA GLU A 517 9.46 -25.40 -38.54
C GLU A 517 8.64 -24.15 -38.17
N ILE A 518 9.24 -23.22 -37.44
CA ILE A 518 8.57 -22.02 -36.92
C ILE A 518 9.20 -20.71 -37.39
N ALA A 519 10.40 -20.77 -37.98
CA ALA A 519 11.12 -19.61 -38.45
C ALA A 519 10.51 -19.05 -39.75
N ASP A 520 10.51 -17.73 -39.89
CA ASP A 520 10.26 -17.06 -41.17
C ASP A 520 11.59 -16.76 -41.89
N ASP A 521 11.53 -16.31 -43.15
CA ASP A 521 12.71 -16.01 -43.99
C ASP A 521 13.73 -15.08 -43.29
N ASN A 522 13.27 -14.16 -42.43
CA ASN A 522 14.14 -13.24 -41.72
C ASN A 522 14.82 -13.93 -40.53
N ALA A 523 14.06 -14.69 -39.74
CA ALA A 523 14.59 -15.46 -38.62
C ALA A 523 15.60 -16.51 -39.11
N GLU A 524 15.32 -17.20 -40.22
CA GLU A 524 16.25 -18.16 -40.84
C GLU A 524 17.59 -17.49 -41.19
N ARG A 525 17.56 -16.34 -41.88
CA ARG A 525 18.78 -15.59 -42.22
C ARG A 525 19.60 -15.18 -40.99
N ILE A 526 18.92 -14.77 -39.92
CA ILE A 526 19.58 -14.40 -38.66
C ILE A 526 20.22 -15.64 -38.00
N ILE A 527 19.50 -16.77 -37.97
CA ILE A 527 20.00 -18.02 -37.40
C ILE A 527 21.20 -18.54 -38.20
N ASP A 528 21.14 -18.52 -39.53
CA ASP A 528 22.23 -18.90 -40.43
C ASP A 528 23.45 -18.02 -40.22
N PHE A 529 23.25 -16.70 -40.11
CA PHE A 529 24.32 -15.77 -39.79
C PHE A 529 24.98 -16.11 -38.44
N ILE A 530 24.18 -16.40 -37.41
CA ILE A 530 24.70 -16.78 -36.08
C ILE A 530 25.46 -18.11 -36.14
N HIS A 531 24.95 -19.11 -36.86
CA HIS A 531 25.64 -20.40 -37.04
C HIS A 531 26.96 -20.24 -37.79
N SER A 532 27.03 -19.30 -38.73
CA SER A 532 28.26 -19.00 -39.47
C SER A 532 29.40 -18.48 -38.59
N MET A 533 29.11 -17.97 -37.39
CA MET A 533 30.12 -17.56 -36.41
C MET A 533 30.89 -18.74 -35.79
N GLY A 534 30.48 -19.98 -36.07
CA GLY A 534 31.11 -21.20 -35.58
C GLY A 534 30.59 -21.65 -34.21
N PRO A 535 30.95 -22.86 -33.76
CA PRO A 535 30.39 -23.46 -32.55
C PRO A 535 30.79 -22.68 -31.28
N PRO A 536 29.93 -22.69 -30.24
CA PRO A 536 30.25 -22.07 -28.96
C PRO A 536 31.55 -22.58 -28.33
N THR A 537 32.44 -21.68 -27.95
CA THR A 537 33.74 -22.02 -27.35
C THR A 537 33.64 -22.48 -25.89
N LYS A 538 32.76 -21.84 -25.10
CA LYS A 538 32.43 -22.20 -23.71
C LYS A 538 30.90 -22.16 -23.48
N PRO A 539 30.15 -23.16 -23.97
CA PRO A 539 28.71 -23.25 -23.74
C PRO A 539 28.40 -23.49 -22.25
N PHE A 540 27.18 -23.17 -21.83
CA PHE A 540 26.72 -23.23 -20.44
C PHE A 540 26.88 -24.61 -19.76
N PRO A 541 26.70 -25.76 -20.44
CA PRO A 541 27.00 -27.07 -19.84
C PRO A 541 28.44 -27.23 -19.35
N ARG A 542 29.39 -26.45 -19.88
CA ARG A 542 30.81 -26.46 -19.50
C ARG A 542 31.17 -25.45 -18.41
N VAL A 543 30.19 -24.78 -17.80
CA VAL A 543 30.40 -23.93 -16.62
C VAL A 543 30.94 -24.77 -15.47
N THR A 544 31.92 -24.21 -14.76
CA THR A 544 32.62 -24.93 -13.68
C THR A 544 31.78 -24.96 -12.39
N ARG A 545 32.03 -25.95 -11.52
CA ARG A 545 31.40 -26.07 -10.20
C ARG A 545 31.59 -24.83 -9.30
N ARG A 546 32.65 -24.06 -9.53
CA ARG A 546 32.93 -22.81 -8.80
C ARG A 546 32.07 -21.65 -9.27
N GLU A 547 31.72 -21.62 -10.56
CA GLU A 547 30.86 -20.60 -11.14
C GLU A 547 29.40 -20.86 -10.76
N ILE A 548 28.89 -22.07 -10.99
CA ILE A 548 27.52 -22.48 -10.69
C ILE A 548 27.52 -23.91 -10.11
N PRO A 549 26.85 -24.16 -8.97
CA PRO A 549 26.71 -25.51 -8.42
C PRO A 549 26.03 -26.47 -9.42
N PRO A 550 26.42 -27.76 -9.49
CA PRO A 550 25.90 -28.69 -10.49
C PRO A 550 24.37 -28.78 -10.52
N ALA A 551 23.72 -28.86 -9.36
CA ALA A 551 22.26 -28.90 -9.28
C ALA A 551 21.59 -27.64 -9.86
N ASP A 552 22.19 -26.46 -9.63
CA ASP A 552 21.67 -25.20 -10.17
C ASP A 552 21.89 -25.11 -11.69
N ARG A 553 23.05 -25.57 -12.17
CA ARG A 553 23.34 -25.69 -13.59
C ARG A 553 22.34 -26.61 -14.29
N ASP A 554 22.08 -27.79 -13.71
CA ASP A 554 21.20 -28.79 -14.30
C ASP A 554 19.75 -28.29 -14.34
N PHE A 555 19.30 -27.58 -13.30
CA PHE A 555 17.99 -26.90 -13.31
C PHE A 555 17.89 -25.84 -14.41
N ILE A 556 18.91 -24.98 -14.56
CA ILE A 556 18.93 -23.97 -15.64
C ILE A 556 18.95 -24.62 -17.03
N LEU A 557 19.66 -25.74 -17.21
CA LEU A 557 19.72 -26.47 -18.49
C LEU A 557 18.39 -27.14 -18.87
N LYS A 558 17.53 -27.47 -17.89
CA LYS A 558 16.15 -27.93 -18.13
C LYS A 558 15.28 -26.79 -18.66
N ILE A 559 15.47 -25.56 -18.16
CA ILE A 559 14.64 -24.38 -18.49
C ILE A 559 15.09 -23.69 -19.79
N MET A 560 16.38 -23.42 -19.93
CA MET A 560 16.95 -22.57 -20.99
C MET A 560 17.12 -23.35 -22.30
N LYS A 561 15.99 -23.71 -22.92
CA LYS A 561 15.94 -24.33 -24.25
C LYS A 561 15.69 -23.27 -25.32
N LEU A 562 16.47 -23.30 -26.40
CA LEU A 562 16.30 -22.35 -27.50
C LEU A 562 14.94 -22.55 -28.17
N ASP A 563 14.58 -23.78 -28.53
CA ASP A 563 13.22 -24.11 -28.97
C ASP A 563 12.27 -24.06 -27.77
N HIS A 564 11.19 -23.29 -27.94
CA HIS A 564 10.22 -23.06 -26.88
C HIS A 564 9.37 -24.30 -26.56
N ARG A 565 9.27 -25.26 -27.48
CA ARG A 565 8.49 -26.51 -27.32
C ARG A 565 9.16 -27.51 -26.38
N ASP A 566 10.47 -27.40 -26.21
CA ASP A 566 11.26 -28.24 -25.31
C ASP A 566 11.25 -27.73 -23.86
N ARG A 567 10.68 -26.54 -23.61
CA ARG A 567 10.65 -25.95 -22.27
C ARG A 567 9.57 -26.60 -21.41
N PRO A 568 9.88 -26.95 -20.15
CA PRO A 568 8.88 -27.47 -19.22
C PRO A 568 7.84 -26.40 -18.85
N THR A 569 6.67 -26.84 -18.39
CA THR A 569 5.65 -25.95 -17.86
C THR A 569 5.99 -25.49 -16.43
N ALA A 570 5.31 -24.44 -15.95
CA ALA A 570 5.47 -24.00 -14.58
C ALA A 570 5.07 -25.09 -13.56
N ASP A 571 4.03 -25.89 -13.84
CA ASP A 571 3.65 -27.04 -13.00
C ASP A 571 4.78 -28.09 -12.93
N GLN A 572 5.38 -28.46 -14.08
CA GLN A 572 6.47 -29.43 -14.13
C GLN A 572 7.72 -28.93 -13.38
N LEU A 573 8.04 -27.64 -13.50
CA LEU A 573 9.18 -27.05 -12.79
C LEU A 573 8.98 -27.03 -11.28
N LEU A 574 7.76 -26.78 -10.79
CA LEU A 574 7.47 -26.79 -9.35
C LEU A 574 7.65 -28.16 -8.69
N GLU A 575 7.59 -29.23 -9.48
CA GLU A 575 7.82 -30.62 -9.05
C GLU A 575 9.29 -31.05 -9.17
N ASP A 576 10.17 -30.19 -9.70
CA ASP A 576 11.58 -30.52 -9.93
C ASP A 576 12.34 -30.73 -8.61
N GLU A 577 13.20 -31.75 -8.61
CA GLU A 577 14.05 -32.13 -7.47
C GLU A 577 14.92 -30.97 -6.95
N TRP A 578 15.23 -30.00 -7.81
CA TRP A 578 16.02 -28.82 -7.46
C TRP A 578 15.47 -28.07 -6.24
N PHE A 579 14.16 -28.05 -6.01
CA PHE A 579 13.56 -27.42 -4.84
C PHE A 579 13.83 -28.17 -3.52
N SER A 580 14.02 -29.49 -3.57
CA SER A 580 14.22 -30.35 -2.40
C SER A 580 15.70 -30.67 -2.10
N GLU A 581 16.56 -30.54 -3.10
CA GLU A 581 17.98 -30.87 -3.06
C GLU A 581 18.77 -29.97 -2.07
N LYS A 582 19.68 -30.56 -1.28
CA LYS A 582 20.38 -29.90 -0.15
C LYS A 582 21.88 -29.65 -0.34
N SER A 583 22.42 -29.87 -1.55
CA SER A 583 23.82 -29.58 -1.87
C SER A 583 24.32 -28.21 -1.38
N GLU A 584 25.58 -28.15 -0.96
CA GLU A 584 26.19 -26.90 -0.52
C GLU A 584 26.31 -25.88 -1.65
N ASP A 585 26.24 -24.60 -1.27
CA ASP A 585 26.52 -23.49 -2.18
C ASP A 585 28.03 -23.40 -2.44
N THR A 586 28.46 -23.83 -3.64
CA THR A 586 29.89 -23.88 -4.01
C THR A 586 30.40 -22.60 -4.67
N ARG A 587 29.61 -21.51 -4.63
CA ARG A 587 29.94 -20.24 -5.28
C ARG A 587 30.93 -19.43 -4.44
N GLU A 588 31.97 -18.87 -5.06
CA GLU A 588 32.94 -18.01 -4.36
C GLU A 588 32.29 -16.68 -3.90
N PRO A 589 32.75 -16.07 -2.79
CA PRO A 589 32.27 -14.75 -2.34
C PRO A 589 32.47 -13.70 -3.44
N LEU A 590 31.53 -12.77 -3.60
CA LEU A 590 31.71 -11.66 -4.53
C LEU A 590 32.85 -10.74 -4.05
N PRO A 591 33.71 -10.23 -4.95
CA PRO A 591 34.67 -9.20 -4.59
C PRO A 591 33.93 -7.94 -4.09
N PRO A 592 34.48 -7.19 -3.13
CA PRO A 592 33.86 -5.97 -2.63
C PRO A 592 33.66 -4.97 -3.78
N ARG A 593 32.44 -4.41 -3.85
CA ARG A 593 32.07 -3.44 -4.88
C ARG A 593 32.96 -2.22 -4.72
N LYS A 594 33.76 -1.88 -5.74
CA LYS A 594 34.47 -0.58 -5.76
C LYS A 594 33.40 0.51 -5.77
N GLU A 595 33.29 1.26 -4.69
CA GLU A 595 32.43 2.45 -4.64
C GLU A 595 32.87 3.36 -5.80
N LYS A 596 31.96 3.62 -6.75
CA LYS A 596 32.18 4.70 -7.70
C LYS A 596 32.15 5.99 -6.87
N PRO A 597 33.17 6.86 -6.97
CA PRO A 597 33.10 8.16 -6.32
C PRO A 597 31.83 8.88 -6.81
N VAL A 598 31.08 9.40 -5.84
CA VAL A 598 29.92 10.24 -6.09
C VAL A 598 30.46 11.59 -6.56
N ASP A 599 30.31 11.88 -7.85
CA ASP A 599 30.46 13.22 -8.42
C ASP A 599 29.10 13.94 -8.40
#